data_AF-A0A353RF57-F1
#
_entry.id   AF-A0A353RF57-F1
#
_cell.length_a   1.000
_cell.length_b   1.000
_cell.length_c   1.000
_cell.angle_alpha   90.00
_cell.angle_beta   90.00
_cell.angle_gamma   90.00
#
_symmetry.space_group_name_H-M   'P 1'
#
loop_
_entity.id
_entity.type
_entity.pdbx_description
1 polymer ?
#
loop_
_entity_poly.entity_id
_entity_poly.type
_entity_poly.pdbx_seq_one_letter_code
_entity_poly.pdbx_strand_id
1 'polypeptide(L)'
;MAREGYLLHAGEDRIHDPKAEKKADTPRKKWDNFWYYHKKHVILGVLAAAAAVFFIRDSMGRVQPDYTVGMATQTFYPDEAAEALEKAMEPFGKDLNGDGRVVVQISPYVLPAEGSASSGIADPRAAAAGRMKFVADVSAGESAIFITDDATFRQVEAQTGLFAYLDGGTPK
;
A
#
# COMPACT_ATOMS: atom_id res chain seq x y z
N MET A 1 10.12 84.65 -9.75
CA MET A 1 10.08 84.46 -11.21
C MET A 1 11.30 83.64 -11.61
N ALA A 2 11.12 82.32 -11.74
CA ALA A 2 12.19 81.35 -11.99
C ALA A 2 12.35 81.10 -13.50
N ARG A 3 13.59 80.86 -13.91
CA ARG A 3 14.10 81.00 -15.28
C ARG A 3 13.74 79.79 -16.16
N GLU A 4 13.09 80.03 -17.30
CA GLU A 4 12.74 79.04 -18.34
C GLU A 4 13.94 78.56 -19.18
N GLY A 5 15.14 78.45 -18.59
CA GLY A 5 16.39 78.19 -19.31
C GLY A 5 16.93 76.75 -19.25
N TYR A 6 16.25 75.83 -18.57
CA TYR A 6 16.84 74.52 -18.21
C TYR A 6 16.43 73.33 -19.10
N LEU A 7 15.63 73.54 -20.15
CA LEU A 7 15.15 72.46 -21.03
C LEU A 7 15.69 72.54 -22.47
N LEU A 8 16.89 73.09 -22.66
CA LEU A 8 17.53 73.17 -23.98
C LEU A 8 18.26 71.88 -24.40
N HIS A 9 18.35 70.88 -23.51
CA HIS A 9 19.03 69.60 -23.76
C HIS A 9 18.23 68.35 -23.33
N ALA A 10 16.93 68.49 -23.06
CA ALA A 10 16.06 67.32 -22.96
C ALA A 10 15.80 66.82 -24.38
N GLY A 11 16.75 66.06 -24.92
CA GLY A 11 16.49 65.25 -26.11
C GLY A 11 15.24 64.41 -25.89
N GLU A 12 14.48 64.15 -26.97
CA GLU A 12 13.21 63.43 -26.95
C GLU A 12 13.20 62.34 -25.88
N ASP A 13 12.23 62.43 -24.96
CA ASP A 13 12.07 61.53 -23.82
C ASP A 13 11.89 60.10 -24.34
N ARG A 14 13.00 59.35 -24.47
CA ARG A 14 13.02 57.95 -24.97
C ARG A 14 12.56 56.95 -23.90
N ILE A 15 11.70 57.37 -22.98
CA ILE A 15 11.09 56.47 -22.00
C ILE A 15 10.09 55.54 -22.70
N HIS A 16 9.55 55.96 -23.85
CA HIS A 16 8.62 55.19 -24.66
C HIS A 16 9.30 54.67 -25.94
N ASP A 17 10.05 53.57 -25.84
CA ASP A 17 10.47 52.80 -27.01
C ASP A 17 9.34 51.84 -27.43
N PRO A 18 8.63 52.09 -28.55
CA PRO A 18 7.59 51.18 -29.05
C PRO A 18 8.15 49.82 -29.52
N LYS A 19 9.47 49.65 -29.62
CA LYS A 19 10.11 48.33 -29.82
C LYS A 19 10.23 47.52 -28.51
N ALA A 20 10.16 48.19 -27.36
CA ALA A 20 10.11 47.56 -26.04
C ALA A 20 8.69 47.10 -25.65
N GLU A 21 7.66 47.54 -26.39
CA GLU A 21 6.32 46.99 -26.26
C GLU A 21 6.32 45.53 -26.75
N LYS A 22 6.18 44.60 -25.80
CA LYS A 22 5.93 43.18 -26.07
C LYS A 22 4.63 43.07 -26.87
N LYS A 23 4.75 43.02 -28.20
CA LYS A 23 3.62 42.89 -29.13
C LYS A 23 2.66 41.78 -28.70
N ALA A 24 1.37 42.10 -28.76
CA ALA A 24 0.24 41.25 -28.43
C ALA A 24 0.51 39.76 -28.71
N ASP A 25 0.50 38.99 -27.63
CA ASP A 25 0.80 37.56 -27.61
C ASP A 25 -0.19 36.80 -28.50
N THR A 26 0.27 36.41 -29.69
CA THR A 26 -0.42 35.45 -30.53
C THR A 26 -0.58 34.15 -29.73
N PRO A 27 -1.73 33.45 -29.79
CA PRO A 27 -1.98 32.25 -28.97
C PRO A 27 -0.89 31.19 -29.10
N ARG A 28 -0.27 31.08 -30.28
CA ARG A 28 0.86 30.19 -30.55
C ARG A 28 2.11 30.51 -29.71
N LYS A 29 2.41 31.80 -29.54
CA LYS A 29 3.56 32.30 -28.76
C LYS A 29 3.38 32.07 -27.25
N LYS A 30 2.13 32.07 -26.76
CA LYS A 30 1.81 31.73 -25.36
C LYS A 30 2.10 30.26 -25.04
N TRP A 31 1.79 29.36 -25.98
CA TRP A 31 2.08 27.93 -25.85
C TRP A 31 3.58 27.65 -25.87
N ASP A 32 4.34 28.28 -26.77
CA ASP A 32 5.80 28.14 -26.80
C ASP A 32 6.44 28.63 -25.49
N ASN A 33 5.96 29.76 -24.97
CA ASN A 33 6.44 30.31 -23.70
C ASN A 33 6.07 29.42 -22.51
N PHE A 34 4.86 28.85 -22.51
CA PHE A 34 4.43 27.88 -21.51
C PHE A 34 5.37 26.68 -21.45
N TRP A 35 5.64 26.04 -22.59
CA TRP A 35 6.54 24.88 -22.66
C TRP A 35 7.98 25.23 -22.28
N TYR A 36 8.47 26.42 -22.66
CA TYR A 36 9.81 26.87 -22.29
C TYR A 36 10.02 26.87 -20.76
N TYR A 37 9.05 27.39 -19.99
CA TYR A 37 9.14 27.47 -18.53
C TYR A 37 8.63 26.20 -17.81
N HIS A 38 7.63 25.52 -18.35
CA HIS A 38 6.89 24.46 -17.63
C HIS A 38 7.24 23.04 -18.07
N LYS A 39 8.09 22.82 -19.09
CA LYS A 39 8.44 21.45 -19.56
C LYS A 39 8.82 20.49 -18.43
N LYS A 40 9.59 20.95 -17.43
CA LYS A 40 9.99 20.13 -16.28
C LYS A 40 8.80 19.78 -15.38
N HIS A 41 7.93 20.74 -15.12
CA HIS A 41 6.70 20.55 -14.34
C HIS A 41 5.71 19.63 -15.06
N VAL A 42 5.61 19.74 -16.39
CA VAL A 42 4.79 18.85 -17.21
C VAL A 42 5.33 17.42 -17.16
N ILE A 43 6.65 17.22 -17.31
CA ILE A 43 7.27 15.89 -17.18
C ILE A 43 7.01 15.30 -15.78
N LEU A 44 7.20 16.09 -14.72
CA LEU A 44 6.92 15.65 -13.36
C LEU A 44 5.43 15.31 -13.15
N GLY A 45 4.53 16.13 -13.70
CA GLY A 45 3.09 15.90 -13.65
C GLY A 45 2.68 14.63 -14.39
N VAL A 46 3.28 14.36 -15.55
CA VAL A 46 3.07 13.11 -16.30
C VAL A 46 3.56 11.90 -15.51
N LEU A 47 4.74 11.97 -14.88
CA LEU A 47 5.24 10.89 -14.03
C LEU A 47 4.35 10.64 -12.82
N ALA A 48 3.88 11.70 -12.15
CA ALA A 48 2.96 11.59 -11.04
C ALA A 48 1.61 11.00 -11.46
N ALA A 49 1.08 11.42 -12.61
CA ALA A 49 -0.15 10.87 -13.17
C ALA A 49 0.01 9.39 -13.54
N ALA A 50 1.13 8.99 -14.14
CA ALA A 50 1.41 7.59 -14.47
C ALA A 50 1.49 6.73 -13.19
N ALA A 51 2.15 7.21 -12.15
CA ALA A 51 2.19 6.54 -10.85
C ALA A 51 0.79 6.41 -10.24
N ALA A 52 -0.01 7.47 -10.27
CA ALA A 52 -1.39 7.44 -9.78
C ALA A 52 -2.25 6.42 -10.54
N VAL A 53 -2.16 6.38 -11.87
CA VAL A 53 -2.87 5.38 -12.69
C VAL A 53 -2.41 3.97 -12.36
N PHE A 54 -1.11 3.76 -12.16
CA PHE A 54 -0.57 2.45 -11.75
C PHE A 54 -1.16 2.01 -10.41
N PHE A 55 -1.13 2.87 -9.38
CA PHE A 55 -1.70 2.55 -8.06
C PHE A 55 -3.21 2.30 -8.10
N ILE A 56 -3.96 3.08 -8.88
CA ILE A 56 -5.41 2.88 -9.03
C ILE A 56 -5.70 1.53 -9.69
N ARG A 57 -4.99 1.20 -10.78
CA ARG A 57 -5.15 -0.08 -11.48
C ARG A 57 -4.80 -1.27 -10.58
N ASP A 58 -3.69 -1.17 -9.87
CA ASP A 58 -3.21 -2.19 -8.94
C ASP A 58 -4.20 -2.38 -7.78
N SER A 59 -4.72 -1.30 -7.22
CA SER A 59 -5.75 -1.35 -6.18
C SER A 59 -7.04 -2.02 -6.65
N MET A 60 -7.49 -1.72 -7.88
CA MET A 60 -8.75 -2.25 -8.43
C MET A 60 -8.67 -3.74 -8.82
N GLY A 61 -7.47 -4.28 -9.03
CA GLY A 61 -7.26 -5.69 -9.36
C GLY A 61 -7.10 -6.61 -8.14
N ARG A 62 -6.96 -6.05 -6.94
CA ARG A 62 -6.79 -6.85 -5.73
C ARG A 62 -8.14 -7.30 -5.20
N VAL A 63 -8.29 -8.61 -5.04
CA VAL A 63 -9.40 -9.18 -4.28
C VAL A 63 -9.20 -8.78 -2.83
N GLN A 64 -10.14 -8.03 -2.27
CA GLN A 64 -10.16 -7.70 -0.86
C GLN A 64 -11.00 -8.77 -0.16
N PRO A 65 -10.39 -9.68 0.61
CA PRO A 65 -11.16 -10.71 1.30
C PRO A 65 -12.06 -10.07 2.36
N ASP A 66 -13.25 -10.63 2.55
CA ASP A 66 -14.15 -10.25 3.64
C ASP A 66 -13.62 -10.77 4.97
N TYR A 67 -12.99 -11.95 4.95
CA TYR A 67 -12.42 -12.57 6.14
C TYR A 67 -11.01 -13.08 5.86
N THR A 68 -10.08 -12.72 6.73
CA THR A 68 -8.76 -13.35 6.78
C THR A 68 -8.69 -14.26 8.00
N VAL A 69 -8.28 -15.50 7.78
CA VAL A 69 -8.18 -16.53 8.81
C VAL A 69 -6.76 -17.05 8.83
N GLY A 70 -6.09 -16.95 9.98
CA GLY A 70 -4.74 -17.48 10.14
C GLY A 70 -4.77 -18.99 10.35
N MET A 71 -3.99 -19.75 9.60
CA MET A 71 -3.80 -21.19 9.83
C MET A 71 -2.40 -21.44 10.36
N ALA A 72 -2.28 -21.66 11.67
CA ALA A 72 -1.00 -21.85 12.35
C ALA A 72 -0.77 -23.32 12.71
N THR A 73 0.16 -23.97 12.03
CA THR A 73 0.40 -25.41 12.17
C THR A 73 1.88 -25.76 12.20
N GLN A 74 2.24 -26.91 12.76
CA GLN A 74 3.64 -27.38 12.74
C GLN A 74 4.07 -27.90 11.38
N THR A 75 3.12 -28.34 10.56
CA THR A 75 3.36 -28.91 9.23
C THR A 75 2.85 -28.00 8.13
N PHE A 76 3.47 -28.10 6.97
CA PHE A 76 2.99 -27.46 5.75
C PHE A 76 1.73 -28.16 5.23
N TYR A 77 0.76 -27.37 4.78
CA TYR A 77 -0.40 -27.84 4.02
C TYR A 77 -0.31 -27.29 2.60
N PRO A 78 -0.61 -28.10 1.56
CA PRO A 78 -0.66 -27.63 0.18
C PRO A 78 -1.67 -26.49 0.01
N ASP A 79 -1.41 -25.62 -0.97
CA ASP A 79 -2.27 -24.47 -1.27
C ASP A 79 -3.70 -24.93 -1.63
N GLU A 80 -3.85 -26.08 -2.29
CA GLU A 80 -5.16 -26.64 -2.64
C GLU A 80 -6.02 -26.98 -1.40
N ALA A 81 -5.37 -27.34 -0.28
CA ALA A 81 -6.07 -27.58 0.97
C ALA A 81 -6.56 -26.27 1.61
N ALA A 82 -5.77 -25.21 1.51
CA ALA A 82 -6.18 -23.87 1.94
C ALA A 82 -7.34 -23.35 1.08
N GLU A 83 -7.25 -23.45 -0.25
CA GLU A 83 -8.32 -23.05 -1.18
C GLU A 83 -9.63 -23.83 -0.94
N ALA A 84 -9.52 -25.13 -0.66
CA ALA A 84 -10.70 -25.94 -0.33
C ALA A 84 -11.35 -25.48 0.98
N LEU A 85 -10.55 -25.06 1.97
CA LEU A 85 -11.04 -24.53 3.23
C LEU A 85 -11.67 -23.14 3.07
N GLU A 86 -11.04 -22.24 2.29
CA GLU A 86 -11.59 -20.93 1.93
C GLU A 86 -13.00 -21.09 1.37
N LYS A 87 -13.14 -21.92 0.33
CA LYS A 87 -14.41 -22.19 -0.33
C LYS A 87 -15.44 -22.86 0.57
N ALA A 88 -15.00 -23.68 1.53
CA ALA A 88 -15.89 -24.28 2.52
C ALA A 88 -16.40 -23.24 3.54
N MET A 89 -15.67 -22.16 3.78
CA MET A 89 -16.03 -21.09 4.72
C MET A 89 -16.90 -20.00 4.09
N GLU A 90 -16.76 -19.72 2.79
CA GLU A 90 -17.55 -18.70 2.06
C GLU A 90 -19.07 -18.76 2.33
N PRO A 91 -19.74 -19.93 2.36
CA PRO A 91 -21.19 -20.01 2.58
C PRO A 91 -21.64 -19.56 3.98
N PHE A 92 -20.72 -19.52 4.94
CA PHE A 92 -21.00 -19.12 6.33
C PHE A 92 -20.70 -17.64 6.59
N GLY A 93 -19.97 -16.99 5.69
CA GLY A 93 -19.61 -15.58 5.79
C GLY A 93 -20.72 -14.65 5.31
N LYS A 94 -20.51 -13.36 5.53
CA LYS A 94 -21.31 -12.28 4.97
C LYS A 94 -20.41 -11.39 4.11
N ASP A 95 -20.98 -10.81 3.07
CA ASP A 95 -20.30 -9.79 2.27
C ASP A 95 -20.11 -8.54 3.14
N LEU A 96 -18.84 -8.23 3.47
CA LEU A 96 -18.45 -7.11 4.31
C LEU A 96 -17.99 -5.91 3.46
N ASN A 97 -17.48 -6.16 2.25
CA ASN A 97 -16.93 -5.13 1.37
C ASN A 97 -17.97 -4.58 0.35
N GLY A 98 -19.14 -5.23 0.23
CA GLY A 98 -20.25 -4.85 -0.64
C GLY A 98 -20.07 -5.21 -2.12
N ASP A 99 -19.19 -6.16 -2.46
CA ASP A 99 -18.91 -6.56 -3.84
C ASP A 99 -19.86 -7.64 -4.39
N GLY A 100 -20.80 -8.11 -3.56
CA GLY A 100 -21.80 -9.11 -3.91
C GLY A 100 -21.29 -10.55 -3.84
N ARG A 101 -20.07 -10.77 -3.34
CA ARG A 101 -19.48 -12.09 -3.10
C ARG A 101 -18.96 -12.14 -1.66
N VAL A 102 -18.72 -13.35 -1.19
CA VAL A 102 -18.02 -13.57 0.08
C VAL A 102 -16.71 -14.23 -0.27
N VAL A 103 -15.61 -13.59 0.10
CA VAL A 103 -14.26 -14.12 -0.09
C VAL A 103 -13.61 -14.34 1.26
N VAL A 104 -13.20 -15.57 1.52
CA VAL A 104 -12.40 -15.94 2.69
C VAL A 104 -10.98 -16.21 2.22
N GLN A 105 -10.00 -15.65 2.92
CA GLN A 105 -8.58 -15.93 2.68
C GLN A 105 -7.98 -16.66 3.87
N ILE A 106 -7.37 -17.81 3.62
CA ILE A 106 -6.57 -18.55 4.61
C ILE A 106 -5.11 -18.12 4.48
N SER A 107 -4.53 -17.63 5.58
CA SER A 107 -3.11 -17.30 5.66
C SER A 107 -2.35 -18.41 6.40
N PRO A 108 -1.63 -19.30 5.70
CA PRO A 108 -0.88 -20.38 6.34
C PRO A 108 0.40 -19.86 7.01
N TYR A 109 0.68 -20.40 8.19
CA TYR A 109 1.86 -20.19 9.02
C TYR A 109 2.42 -21.55 9.46
N VAL A 110 3.61 -21.89 8.99
CA VAL A 110 4.32 -23.09 9.44
C VAL A 110 5.20 -22.72 10.63
N LEU A 111 4.79 -23.14 11.82
CA LEU A 111 5.42 -22.87 13.11
C LEU A 111 5.93 -24.18 13.73
N PRO A 112 7.08 -24.70 13.26
CA PRO A 112 7.63 -25.93 13.81
C PRO A 112 8.06 -25.73 15.26
N ALA A 113 7.86 -26.76 16.09
CA ALA A 113 8.31 -26.77 17.47
C ALA A 113 9.83 -26.57 17.57
N GLU A 114 10.27 -25.84 18.59
CA GLU A 114 11.70 -25.62 18.82
C GLU A 114 12.43 -26.96 19.03
N GLY A 115 13.52 -27.18 18.29
CA GLY A 115 14.27 -28.43 18.33
C GLY A 115 13.67 -29.60 17.52
N SER A 116 12.50 -29.42 16.89
CA SER A 116 11.94 -30.42 15.96
C SER A 116 12.65 -30.35 14.61
N ALA A 117 13.81 -31.01 14.52
CA ALA A 117 14.44 -31.36 13.25
C ALA A 117 13.68 -32.49 12.51
N SER A 118 12.65 -33.06 13.13
CA SER A 118 11.90 -34.20 12.64
C SER A 118 10.64 -33.76 11.90
N SER A 119 10.79 -33.34 10.64
CA SER A 119 9.79 -33.51 9.57
C SER A 119 10.31 -33.00 8.23
N GLY A 120 11.59 -33.20 7.84
CA GLY A 120 12.05 -32.94 6.46
C GLY A 120 11.83 -31.53 5.84
N ILE A 121 11.29 -30.56 6.60
CA ILE A 121 10.76 -29.27 6.12
C ILE A 121 11.42 -28.09 6.86
N ALA A 122 12.13 -28.31 7.96
CA ALA A 122 12.72 -27.22 8.73
C ALA A 122 14.05 -26.74 8.14
N ASP A 123 14.02 -26.12 6.94
CA ASP A 123 15.00 -25.08 6.65
C ASP A 123 14.80 -24.00 7.74
N PRO A 124 15.80 -23.69 8.59
CA PRO A 124 15.69 -22.66 9.60
C PRO A 124 15.18 -21.32 9.04
N ARG A 125 15.43 -21.05 7.75
CA ARG A 125 14.93 -19.87 7.03
C ARG A 125 13.42 -19.93 6.80
N ALA A 126 12.87 -21.07 6.39
CA ALA A 126 11.44 -21.25 6.20
C ALA A 126 10.68 -21.15 7.53
N ALA A 127 11.23 -21.73 8.60
CA ALA A 127 10.66 -21.61 9.95
C ALA A 127 10.70 -20.16 10.48
N ALA A 128 11.80 -19.43 10.23
CA ALA A 128 11.90 -18.02 10.58
C ALA A 128 10.91 -17.17 9.77
N ALA A 129 10.76 -17.43 8.47
CA ALA A 129 9.79 -16.74 7.62
C ALA A 129 8.35 -16.97 8.09
N GLY A 130 7.99 -18.22 8.43
CA GLY A 130 6.68 -18.56 8.99
C GLY A 130 6.38 -17.80 10.28
N ARG A 131 7.34 -17.76 11.21
CA ARG A 131 7.23 -16.97 12.46
C ARG A 131 7.10 -15.48 12.20
N MET A 132 7.91 -14.90 11.32
CA MET A 132 7.84 -13.47 10.99
C MET A 132 6.49 -13.11 10.37
N LYS A 133 5.97 -13.93 9.46
CA LYS A 133 4.66 -13.75 8.84
C LYS A 133 3.55 -13.80 9.88
N PHE A 134 3.59 -14.77 10.79
CA PHE A 134 2.62 -14.89 11.88
C PHE A 134 2.64 -13.69 12.82
N VAL A 135 3.82 -13.25 13.27
CA VAL A 135 3.95 -12.07 14.15
C VAL A 135 3.48 -10.79 13.44
N ALA A 136 3.77 -10.65 12.14
CA ALA A 136 3.31 -9.51 11.36
C ALA A 136 1.78 -9.46 11.29
N ASP A 137 1.13 -10.57 10.97
CA ASP A 137 -0.34 -10.69 10.97
C ASP A 137 -0.92 -10.33 12.34
N VAL A 138 -0.48 -10.99 13.40
CA VAL A 138 -0.97 -10.76 14.77
C VAL A 138 -0.78 -9.30 15.19
N SER A 139 0.35 -8.69 14.85
CA SER A 139 0.63 -7.28 15.15
C SER A 139 -0.23 -6.31 14.34
N ALA A 140 -0.55 -6.63 13.09
CA ALA A 140 -1.39 -5.81 12.22
C ALA A 140 -2.89 -6.04 12.48
N GLY A 141 -3.25 -7.17 13.11
CA GLY A 141 -4.62 -7.60 13.28
C GLY A 141 -5.29 -7.97 11.95
N GLU A 142 -4.53 -8.54 11.01
CA GLU A 142 -5.08 -8.92 9.69
C GLU A 142 -6.05 -10.10 9.82
N SER A 143 -5.71 -11.12 10.61
CA SER A 143 -6.55 -12.27 10.91
C SER A 143 -7.24 -12.12 12.25
N ALA A 144 -8.57 -12.22 12.25
CA ALA A 144 -9.38 -12.22 13.46
C ALA A 144 -9.64 -13.64 14.01
N ILE A 145 -9.58 -14.64 13.12
CA ILE A 145 -9.85 -16.05 13.44
C ILE A 145 -8.58 -16.84 13.16
N PHE A 146 -8.22 -17.73 14.08
CA PHE A 146 -7.09 -18.63 13.92
C PHE A 146 -7.53 -20.08 14.00
N ILE A 147 -7.04 -20.89 13.07
CA ILE A 147 -7.13 -22.34 13.06
C ILE A 147 -5.75 -22.86 13.40
N THR A 148 -5.66 -23.73 14.41
CA THR A 148 -4.37 -24.26 14.84
C THR A 148 -4.45 -25.76 15.10
N ASP A 149 -3.32 -26.44 14.97
CA ASP A 149 -3.18 -27.75 15.63
C ASP A 149 -2.92 -27.54 17.15
N ASP A 150 -3.15 -28.59 17.94
CA ASP A 150 -3.02 -28.53 19.40
C ASP A 150 -1.59 -28.17 19.84
N ALA A 151 -0.58 -28.67 19.13
CA ALA A 151 0.80 -28.44 19.50
C ALA A 151 1.22 -26.98 19.23
N THR A 152 0.82 -26.41 18.10
CA THR A 152 1.01 -24.98 17.79
C THR A 152 0.19 -24.09 18.72
N PHE A 153 -1.04 -24.47 19.06
CA PHE A 153 -1.87 -23.75 20.03
C PHE A 153 -1.11 -23.54 21.35
N ARG A 154 -0.68 -24.66 21.96
CA ARG A 154 0.03 -24.66 23.25
C ARG A 154 1.36 -23.91 23.18
N GLN A 155 2.08 -24.04 22.07
CA GLN A 155 3.34 -23.33 21.87
C GLN A 155 3.13 -21.82 21.84
N VAL A 156 2.18 -21.33 21.05
CA VAL A 156 1.90 -19.90 20.89
C VAL A 156 1.34 -19.31 22.18
N GLU A 157 0.39 -20.00 22.81
CA GLU A 157 -0.19 -19.64 24.11
C GLU A 157 0.91 -19.48 25.18
N ALA A 158 1.79 -20.47 25.33
CA ALA A 158 2.84 -20.44 26.34
C ALA A 158 3.88 -19.32 26.11
N GLN A 159 4.16 -18.95 24.85
CA GLN A 159 5.17 -17.95 24.51
C GLN A 159 4.64 -16.52 24.55
N THR A 160 3.39 -16.32 24.12
CA THR A 160 2.86 -14.97 23.84
C THR A 160 1.61 -14.63 24.65
N GLY A 161 0.96 -15.61 25.27
CA GLY A 161 -0.37 -15.45 25.86
C GLY A 161 -1.47 -15.24 24.81
N LEU A 162 -1.14 -15.31 23.52
CA LEU A 162 -2.13 -15.26 22.45
C LEU A 162 -3.06 -16.48 22.58
N PHE A 163 -4.35 -16.26 22.33
CA PHE A 163 -5.46 -17.21 22.53
C PHE A 163 -5.92 -17.42 23.99
N ALA A 164 -5.27 -16.80 24.98
CA ALA A 164 -5.84 -16.75 26.32
C ALA A 164 -7.12 -15.90 26.35
N TYR A 165 -8.08 -16.30 27.18
CA TYR A 165 -9.26 -15.50 27.47
C TYR A 165 -8.87 -14.22 28.23
N LEU A 166 -9.81 -13.27 28.33
CA LEU A 166 -9.61 -12.02 29.06
C LEU A 166 -9.35 -12.22 30.57
N ASP A 167 -9.73 -13.37 31.12
CA ASP A 167 -9.46 -13.76 32.50
C ASP A 167 -8.11 -14.47 32.68
N GLY A 168 -7.33 -14.63 31.60
CA GLY A 168 -6.06 -15.34 31.59
C GLY A 168 -6.18 -16.86 31.61
N GLY A 169 -7.40 -17.40 31.68
CA GLY A 169 -7.66 -18.81 31.44
C GLY A 169 -7.46 -19.14 29.97
N THR A 170 -7.26 -20.42 29.68
CA THR A 170 -7.04 -20.85 28.30
C THR A 170 -8.09 -21.86 27.84
N PRO A 171 -8.50 -21.80 26.55
CA PRO A 171 -9.34 -22.83 25.95
C PRO A 171 -8.76 -24.22 26.21
N LYS A 172 -9.60 -25.13 26.71
CA LYS A 172 -9.21 -26.52 26.98
C LYS A 172 -9.35 -27.38 25.74
#